data_AF-A0A2T1CKS0-F1
#
_entry.id   AF-A0A2T1CKS0-F1
#
_cell.length_a   1.000
_cell.length_b   1.000
_cell.length_c   1.000
_cell.angle_alpha   90.00
_cell.angle_beta   90.00
_cell.angle_gamma   90.00
#
_symmetry.space_group_name_H-M   'P 1'
#
loop_
_entity.id
_entity.type
_entity.pdbx_description
1 polymer ?
#
loop_
_entity_poly.entity_id
_entity_poly.type
_entity_poly.pdbx_seq_one_letter_code
_entity_poly.pdbx_strand_id
1 'polypeptide(L)'
;MAKGQLSQLWQTLTFFEIIPNLNTLWQKLISNSSSQSYQQTKMTILVAGATGGVGKRVVQKLLARNYHVRALVRDVERAKTMLGEAELFEADLTIPDTLKPAMMAGVSAVICCTGTKVQPVEGDTPNREKYYQGIKFYLPEVVDTPELVEYEGIKNLVQVISQHLPHGGEQMIFDFANPSSDLQETWGAIDDVVMGGVSQSRIRLADNRAIFAGIVSTDNNGGFASVRTRNFTPPMDLSDYEGIELRVIGDGKRYKFITRCEGKWDGVGYCYSFDTIHDYPTTVRIPFKDLIPVFRAKTVQEASQLDAAKVYSMQLMLSKFEYDGELNPQFEPGPFKLEVEYIKAYGGQVKPQLIQISSAGVTRPNRPGINLAEEPPAVRMNDQLGGILTWKLRGEEAIRSSNLTYTIIRPCALTEQPGDKTLYAEQGDNLRGQVSRDAIAELCIQALNLPNAVNKTFEVNETEQQGDTNWKELFNNLQADNHTSDMN
;
A
#
# COMPACT_ATOMS: atom_id res chain seq x y z
N MET A 1 29.35 -2.29 -36.44
CA MET A 1 29.24 -2.42 -34.97
C MET A 1 30.36 -3.29 -34.46
N ALA A 2 31.07 -2.86 -33.42
CA ALA A 2 32.04 -3.70 -32.73
C ALA A 2 31.35 -4.85 -31.97
N LYS A 3 32.06 -5.95 -31.71
CA LYS A 3 31.52 -7.15 -31.03
C LYS A 3 30.85 -6.83 -29.67
N GLY A 4 31.37 -5.83 -28.94
CA GLY A 4 30.79 -5.34 -27.69
C GLY A 4 29.45 -4.60 -27.85
N GLN A 5 29.31 -3.76 -28.88
CA GLN A 5 28.06 -3.03 -29.16
C GLN A 5 26.92 -3.97 -29.54
N LEU A 6 27.22 -5.00 -30.35
CA LEU A 6 26.26 -6.05 -30.67
C LEU A 6 25.78 -6.75 -29.40
N SER A 7 26.69 -7.17 -28.51
CA SER A 7 26.34 -7.81 -27.24
C SER A 7 25.41 -6.95 -26.37
N GLN A 8 25.67 -5.65 -26.28
CA GLN A 8 24.88 -4.72 -25.46
C GLN A 8 23.50 -4.46 -26.08
N LEU A 9 23.42 -4.29 -27.40
CA LEU A 9 22.15 -4.22 -28.13
C LEU A 9 21.32 -5.48 -27.90
N TRP A 10 21.94 -6.67 -28.02
CA TRP A 10 21.26 -7.95 -27.77
C TRP A 10 20.74 -8.04 -26.33
N GLN A 11 21.52 -7.65 -25.33
CA GLN A 11 21.09 -7.63 -23.94
C GLN A 11 19.86 -6.74 -23.72
N THR A 12 19.85 -5.52 -24.28
CA THR A 12 18.69 -4.63 -24.21
C THR A 12 17.47 -5.25 -24.90
N LEU A 13 17.61 -5.77 -26.13
CA LEU A 13 16.47 -6.32 -26.86
C LEU A 13 15.87 -7.57 -26.18
N THR A 14 16.71 -8.40 -25.55
CA THR A 14 16.28 -9.58 -24.79
C THR A 14 15.61 -9.18 -23.48
N PHE A 15 16.18 -8.23 -22.73
CA PHE A 15 15.62 -7.77 -21.46
C PHE A 15 14.18 -7.25 -21.59
N PHE A 16 13.89 -6.56 -22.70
CA PHE A 16 12.58 -5.98 -22.95
C PHE A 16 11.70 -6.80 -23.91
N GLU A 17 12.06 -8.06 -24.13
CA GLU A 17 11.21 -9.06 -24.82
C GLU A 17 10.79 -8.67 -26.25
N ILE A 18 11.64 -7.93 -26.98
CA ILE A 18 11.33 -7.42 -28.33
C ILE A 18 11.42 -8.53 -29.40
N ILE A 19 12.20 -9.59 -29.16
CA ILE A 19 12.43 -10.67 -30.12
C ILE A 19 11.73 -11.96 -29.63
N PRO A 20 10.61 -12.38 -30.26
CA PRO A 20 9.76 -13.47 -29.74
C PRO A 20 10.44 -14.86 -29.68
N ASN A 21 11.36 -15.17 -30.60
CA ASN A 21 11.81 -16.56 -30.85
C ASN A 21 13.20 -16.94 -30.28
N LEU A 22 13.90 -16.01 -29.63
CA LEU A 22 15.13 -16.31 -28.86
C LEU A 22 14.85 -16.57 -27.38
N ASN A 23 13.61 -16.29 -26.95
CA ASN A 23 13.14 -16.39 -25.59
C ASN A 23 13.25 -17.84 -25.05
N THR A 24 13.01 -18.85 -25.90
CA THR A 24 13.02 -20.27 -25.51
C THR A 24 14.41 -20.85 -25.26
N LEU A 25 15.46 -20.31 -25.89
CA LEU A 25 16.85 -20.79 -25.74
C LEU A 25 17.54 -20.16 -24.53
N TRP A 26 17.28 -18.88 -24.26
CA TRP A 26 17.76 -18.20 -23.05
C TRP A 26 16.98 -18.60 -21.79
N GLN A 27 15.66 -18.79 -21.88
CA GLN A 27 14.86 -19.34 -20.76
C GLN A 27 15.32 -20.74 -20.34
N LYS A 28 15.81 -21.57 -21.28
CA LYS A 28 16.38 -22.91 -20.97
C LYS A 28 17.78 -22.88 -20.36
N LEU A 29 18.54 -21.80 -20.52
CA LEU A 29 19.88 -21.63 -19.95
C LEU A 29 19.85 -20.92 -18.58
N ILE A 30 18.78 -20.18 -18.29
CA ILE A 30 18.54 -19.50 -17.00
C ILE A 30 17.51 -20.26 -16.14
N SER A 31 16.98 -21.40 -16.59
CA SER A 31 16.02 -22.23 -15.83
C SER A 31 16.67 -22.95 -14.63
N ASN A 32 17.02 -22.17 -13.61
CA ASN A 32 16.79 -22.46 -12.21
C ASN A 32 16.07 -21.32 -11.48
N SER A 33 15.70 -20.23 -12.18
CA SER A 33 14.74 -19.25 -11.68
C SER A 33 13.50 -19.28 -12.57
N SER A 34 12.39 -19.70 -12.00
CA SER A 34 11.06 -19.59 -12.61
C SER A 34 10.85 -18.16 -13.12
N SER A 35 10.62 -18.02 -14.43
CA SER A 35 10.14 -16.79 -15.04
C SER A 35 8.73 -16.49 -14.51
N GLN A 36 8.66 -15.85 -13.35
CA GLN A 36 7.44 -15.20 -12.89
C GLN A 36 7.27 -13.95 -13.75
N SER A 37 6.27 -13.94 -14.63
CA SER A 37 5.74 -12.70 -15.17
C SER A 37 5.42 -11.78 -14.00
N TYR A 38 5.96 -10.55 -14.01
CA TYR A 38 5.70 -9.54 -12.98
C TYR A 38 4.21 -9.17 -13.01
N GLN A 39 3.38 -9.95 -12.33
CA GLN A 39 2.01 -9.60 -12.01
C GLN A 39 2.08 -8.65 -10.83
N GLN A 40 1.88 -7.36 -11.10
CA GLN A 40 1.68 -6.41 -10.02
C GLN A 40 0.32 -6.71 -9.38
N THR A 41 0.36 -7.43 -8.26
CA THR A 41 -0.74 -7.49 -7.30
C THR A 41 -1.08 -6.06 -6.88
N LYS A 42 -2.35 -5.78 -6.57
CA LYS A 42 -2.72 -4.50 -5.95
C LYS A 42 -1.93 -4.34 -4.64
N MET A 43 -1.89 -3.10 -4.13
CA MET A 43 -1.14 -2.73 -2.94
C MET A 43 -1.24 -3.75 -1.79
N THR A 44 -0.15 -3.94 -1.04
CA THR A 44 -0.16 -4.90 0.06
C THR A 44 -0.96 -4.36 1.23
N ILE A 45 -1.97 -5.11 1.65
CA ILE A 45 -2.75 -4.83 2.86
C ILE A 45 -2.30 -5.75 3.99
N LEU A 46 -1.88 -5.17 5.10
CA LEU A 46 -1.56 -5.90 6.32
C LEU A 46 -2.82 -6.14 7.13
N VAL A 47 -3.12 -7.38 7.49
CA VAL A 47 -4.28 -7.73 8.32
C VAL A 47 -3.81 -8.27 9.67
N ALA A 48 -4.06 -7.52 10.75
CA ALA A 48 -3.85 -7.99 12.12
C ALA A 48 -5.10 -8.71 12.62
N GLY A 49 -4.94 -9.78 13.40
CA GLY A 49 -6.09 -10.61 13.80
C GLY A 49 -6.67 -11.41 12.64
N ALA A 50 -5.83 -11.75 11.65
CA ALA A 50 -6.23 -12.39 10.39
C ALA A 50 -6.93 -13.74 10.56
N THR A 51 -6.61 -14.51 11.60
CA THR A 51 -7.27 -15.80 11.89
C THR A 51 -8.59 -15.65 12.66
N GLY A 52 -8.96 -14.42 13.05
CA GLY A 52 -10.19 -14.10 13.77
C GLY A 52 -11.45 -14.21 12.90
N GLY A 53 -12.62 -14.07 13.54
CA GLY A 53 -13.92 -14.23 12.86
C GLY A 53 -14.16 -13.25 11.71
N VAL A 54 -13.78 -11.98 11.89
CA VAL A 54 -13.84 -10.95 10.84
C VAL A 54 -12.56 -10.98 9.99
N GLY A 55 -11.39 -11.08 10.61
CA GLY A 55 -10.09 -11.05 9.92
C GLY A 55 -9.98 -12.06 8.78
N LYS A 56 -10.45 -13.30 8.98
CA LYS A 56 -10.37 -14.34 7.92
C LYS A 56 -11.21 -13.97 6.69
N ARG A 57 -12.35 -13.30 6.91
CA ARG A 57 -13.25 -12.83 5.85
C ARG A 57 -12.65 -11.64 5.12
N VAL A 58 -12.00 -10.73 5.84
CA VAL A 58 -11.23 -9.62 5.25
C VAL A 58 -10.14 -10.17 4.33
N VAL A 59 -9.33 -11.13 4.81
CA VAL A 59 -8.27 -11.77 3.99
C VAL A 59 -8.86 -12.40 2.73
N GLN A 60 -9.90 -13.23 2.85
CA GLN A 60 -10.55 -13.89 1.71
C GLN A 60 -11.08 -12.88 0.68
N LYS A 61 -11.76 -11.83 1.15
CA LYS A 61 -12.35 -10.78 0.29
C LYS A 61 -11.29 -9.91 -0.40
N LEU A 62 -10.16 -9.66 0.24
CA LEU A 62 -9.01 -8.94 -0.34
C LEU A 62 -8.32 -9.78 -1.43
N LEU A 63 -8.04 -11.05 -1.14
CA LEU A 63 -7.46 -11.99 -2.12
C LEU A 63 -8.35 -12.14 -3.36
N ALA A 64 -9.67 -12.28 -3.17
CA ALA A 64 -10.64 -12.33 -4.27
C ALA A 64 -10.68 -11.05 -5.14
N ARG A 65 -10.15 -9.93 -4.63
CA ARG A 65 -10.04 -8.63 -5.34
C ARG A 65 -8.63 -8.36 -5.87
N ASN A 66 -7.76 -9.38 -5.89
CA ASN A 66 -6.35 -9.35 -6.33
C ASN A 66 -5.45 -8.39 -5.53
N TYR A 67 -5.75 -8.17 -4.24
CA TYR A 67 -4.80 -7.55 -3.32
C TYR A 67 -3.76 -8.56 -2.85
N HIS A 68 -2.52 -8.11 -2.69
CA HIS A 68 -1.55 -8.84 -1.88
C HIS A 68 -1.93 -8.69 -0.40
N VAL A 69 -1.99 -9.78 0.34
CA VAL A 69 -2.41 -9.76 1.75
C VAL A 69 -1.29 -10.32 2.60
N ARG A 70 -0.80 -9.50 3.54
CA ARG A 70 0.09 -9.95 4.60
C ARG A 70 -0.72 -10.14 5.89
N ALA A 71 -0.82 -11.36 6.37
CA ALA A 71 -1.54 -11.71 7.58
C ALA A 71 -0.58 -11.81 8.77
N LEU A 72 -0.79 -10.99 9.81
CA LEU A 72 -0.09 -11.16 11.08
C LEU A 72 -0.72 -12.28 11.88
N VAL A 73 0.10 -13.25 12.27
CA VAL A 73 -0.34 -14.47 12.94
C VAL A 73 0.61 -14.85 14.07
N ARG A 74 0.07 -15.40 15.15
CA ARG A 74 0.86 -15.95 16.26
C ARG A 74 1.30 -17.41 16.03
N ASP A 75 0.63 -18.10 15.10
CA ASP A 75 0.87 -19.51 14.77
C ASP A 75 0.75 -19.68 13.25
N VAL A 76 1.89 -19.83 12.60
CA VAL A 76 2.00 -19.92 11.14
C VAL A 76 1.37 -21.22 10.62
N GLU A 77 1.56 -22.34 11.29
CA GLU A 77 1.07 -23.65 10.83
C GLU A 77 -0.45 -23.72 10.88
N ARG A 78 -1.05 -23.21 11.96
CA ARG A 78 -2.50 -23.07 12.03
C ARG A 78 -3.02 -22.11 10.95
N ALA A 79 -2.35 -20.98 10.74
CA ALA A 79 -2.79 -19.97 9.79
C ALA A 79 -2.79 -20.45 8.32
N LYS A 80 -1.80 -21.26 7.91
CA LYS A 80 -1.72 -21.84 6.56
C LYS A 80 -3.00 -22.57 6.17
N THR A 81 -3.60 -23.31 7.10
CA THR A 81 -4.85 -24.05 6.85
C THR A 81 -6.09 -23.16 6.72
N MET A 82 -6.04 -21.93 7.27
CA MET A 82 -7.19 -21.03 7.35
C MET A 82 -7.20 -19.92 6.30
N LEU A 83 -6.03 -19.44 5.86
CA LEU A 83 -5.88 -18.19 5.11
C LEU A 83 -5.47 -18.36 3.64
N GLY A 84 -5.28 -19.60 3.18
CA GLY A 84 -4.99 -19.90 1.79
C GLY A 84 -3.66 -19.27 1.32
N GLU A 85 -3.75 -18.44 0.28
CA GLU A 85 -2.59 -17.84 -0.42
C GLU A 85 -2.02 -16.57 0.24
N ALA A 86 -2.56 -16.14 1.39
CA ALA A 86 -2.05 -14.96 2.09
C ALA A 86 -0.58 -15.15 2.53
N GLU A 87 0.23 -14.10 2.38
CA GLU A 87 1.57 -14.05 2.96
C GLU A 87 1.46 -14.04 4.49
N LEU A 88 2.11 -14.97 5.16
CA LEU A 88 2.05 -15.07 6.63
C LEU A 88 3.27 -14.40 7.25
N PHE A 89 3.04 -13.54 8.23
CA PHE A 89 4.11 -12.92 9.02
C PHE A 89 3.88 -13.24 10.50
N GLU A 90 4.83 -13.96 11.09
CA GLU A 90 4.75 -14.35 12.50
C GLU A 90 5.05 -13.17 13.43
N ALA A 91 4.05 -12.75 14.20
CA ALA A 91 4.17 -11.65 15.15
C ALA A 91 3.05 -11.66 16.19
N ASP A 92 3.34 -11.07 17.36
CA ASP A 92 2.38 -10.84 18.43
C ASP A 92 2.38 -9.35 18.80
N LEU A 93 1.24 -8.68 18.64
CA LEU A 93 1.12 -7.25 18.97
C LEU A 93 1.45 -6.94 20.43
N THR A 94 1.25 -7.91 21.33
CA THR A 94 1.55 -7.77 22.75
C THR A 94 3.05 -7.85 23.06
N ILE A 95 3.88 -8.23 22.08
CA ILE A 95 5.33 -8.39 22.21
C ILE A 95 6.03 -7.48 21.19
N PRO A 96 6.43 -6.25 21.56
CA PRO A 96 7.01 -5.26 20.65
C PRO A 96 8.15 -5.78 19.77
N ASP A 97 9.04 -6.60 20.33
CA ASP A 97 10.21 -7.15 19.63
C ASP A 97 9.86 -8.05 18.43
N THR A 98 8.62 -8.55 18.37
CA THR A 98 8.14 -9.35 17.25
C THR A 98 7.64 -8.48 16.08
N LEU A 99 7.34 -7.20 16.31
CA LEU A 99 6.87 -6.25 15.30
C LEU A 99 8.04 -5.63 14.53
N LYS A 100 8.69 -6.45 13.72
CA LYS A 100 9.90 -6.07 12.96
C LYS A 100 9.55 -5.15 11.78
N PRO A 101 10.39 -4.18 11.40
CA PRO A 101 10.19 -3.31 10.22
C PRO A 101 9.81 -4.04 8.94
N ALA A 102 10.37 -5.24 8.72
CA ALA A 102 10.06 -6.10 7.56
C ALA A 102 8.56 -6.41 7.40
N MET A 103 7.78 -6.38 8.49
CA MET A 103 6.33 -6.57 8.42
C MET A 103 5.63 -5.48 7.58
N MET A 104 6.22 -4.28 7.51
CA MET A 104 5.67 -3.12 6.81
C MET A 104 6.21 -2.97 5.38
N ALA A 105 7.15 -3.82 4.95
CA ALA A 105 7.75 -3.72 3.62
C ALA A 105 6.67 -3.81 2.52
N GLY A 106 6.51 -2.75 1.74
CA GLY A 106 5.51 -2.65 0.66
C GLY A 106 4.04 -2.58 1.12
N VAL A 107 3.78 -2.43 2.43
CA VAL A 107 2.42 -2.28 2.98
C VAL A 107 1.92 -0.86 2.74
N SER A 108 0.70 -0.75 2.19
CA SER A 108 0.07 0.54 1.93
C SER A 108 -0.99 0.94 2.97
N ALA A 109 -1.61 -0.06 3.61
CA ALA A 109 -2.62 0.15 4.64
C ALA A 109 -2.75 -1.08 5.54
N VAL A 110 -3.36 -0.88 6.70
CA VAL A 110 -3.51 -1.90 7.75
C VAL A 110 -4.99 -2.03 8.11
N ILE A 111 -5.49 -3.27 8.17
CA ILE A 111 -6.79 -3.58 8.78
C ILE A 111 -6.52 -4.35 10.07
N CYS A 112 -6.84 -3.74 11.20
CA CYS A 112 -6.69 -4.33 12.52
C CYS A 112 -8.02 -4.94 12.99
N CYS A 113 -8.08 -6.28 12.94
CA CYS A 113 -9.19 -7.08 13.42
C CYS A 113 -8.87 -7.80 14.74
N THR A 114 -7.87 -7.31 15.49
CA THR A 114 -7.49 -7.92 16.76
C THR A 114 -8.57 -7.70 17.81
N GLY A 115 -8.57 -8.59 18.79
CA GLY A 115 -9.45 -8.50 19.93
C GLY A 115 -9.11 -9.58 20.93
N THR A 116 -9.36 -9.28 22.18
CA THR A 116 -9.18 -10.19 23.31
C THR A 116 -10.00 -11.45 23.06
N LYS A 117 -9.36 -12.61 23.15
CA LYS A 117 -10.09 -13.87 23.04
C LYS A 117 -10.90 -14.12 24.31
N VAL A 118 -12.21 -14.07 24.16
CA VAL A 118 -13.18 -14.54 25.16
C VAL A 118 -13.75 -15.87 24.68
N GLN A 119 -13.78 -16.87 25.56
CA GLN A 119 -14.31 -18.20 25.29
C GLN A 119 -15.19 -18.66 26.45
N PRO A 120 -16.01 -19.71 26.30
CA PRO A 120 -16.70 -20.31 27.44
C PRO A 120 -15.73 -21.12 28.28
N VAL A 121 -15.97 -21.10 29.60
CA VAL A 121 -15.32 -22.03 30.53
C VAL A 121 -15.55 -23.49 30.11
N GLU A 122 -16.70 -23.81 29.52
CA GLU A 122 -17.05 -25.17 29.05
C GLU A 122 -16.36 -25.57 27.72
N GLY A 123 -15.59 -24.68 27.09
CA GLY A 123 -15.00 -24.87 25.77
C GLY A 123 -15.93 -24.53 24.60
N ASP A 124 -15.35 -24.12 23.47
CA ASP A 124 -16.07 -23.69 22.26
C ASP A 124 -16.46 -24.90 21.38
N THR A 125 -17.62 -24.85 20.70
CA THR A 125 -17.96 -25.86 19.66
C THR A 125 -17.41 -25.42 18.30
N PRO A 126 -17.12 -26.34 17.35
CA PRO A 126 -16.54 -25.99 16.04
C PRO A 126 -17.35 -24.92 15.28
N ASN A 127 -18.67 -24.95 15.43
CA ASN A 127 -19.61 -24.03 14.77
C ASN A 127 -20.13 -22.93 15.69
N ARG A 128 -19.64 -22.84 16.95
CA ARG A 128 -20.09 -21.83 17.92
C ARG A 128 -21.63 -21.84 18.17
N GLU A 129 -22.31 -22.94 17.86
CA GLU A 129 -23.77 -23.08 17.80
C GLU A 129 -24.51 -22.66 19.09
N LYS A 130 -23.84 -22.77 20.25
CA LYS A 130 -24.43 -22.47 21.56
C LYS A 130 -24.71 -20.98 21.81
N TYR A 131 -24.08 -20.06 21.07
CA TYR A 131 -24.24 -18.61 21.29
C TYR A 131 -25.41 -17.99 20.54
N TYR A 132 -25.87 -18.63 19.44
CA TYR A 132 -26.71 -17.98 18.43
C TYR A 132 -28.22 -18.14 18.64
N GLN A 133 -28.66 -18.96 19.60
CA GLN A 133 -30.07 -19.32 19.73
C GLN A 133 -30.77 -18.75 20.97
N GLY A 134 -30.08 -17.96 21.81
CA GLY A 134 -30.67 -17.46 23.06
C GLY A 134 -30.97 -18.54 24.10
N ILE A 135 -30.46 -19.77 23.90
CA ILE A 135 -30.79 -20.95 24.71
C ILE A 135 -29.87 -21.10 25.94
N LYS A 136 -28.63 -20.56 25.93
CA LYS A 136 -27.71 -20.67 27.07
C LYS A 136 -26.78 -19.47 27.19
N PHE A 137 -26.92 -18.72 28.28
CA PHE A 137 -25.89 -17.79 28.73
C PHE A 137 -24.71 -18.64 29.24
N TYR A 138 -23.52 -18.45 28.69
CA TYR A 138 -22.33 -19.17 29.14
C TYR A 138 -21.53 -18.28 30.09
N LEU A 139 -20.80 -18.89 31.02
CA LEU A 139 -19.84 -18.18 31.84
C LEU A 139 -18.59 -17.89 30.98
N PRO A 140 -18.27 -16.61 30.67
CA PRO A 140 -17.12 -16.29 29.85
C PRO A 140 -15.82 -16.43 30.64
N GLU A 141 -14.77 -16.82 29.93
CA GLU A 141 -13.38 -16.82 30.36
C GLU A 141 -12.58 -15.94 29.39
N VAL A 142 -11.81 -15.03 29.96
CA VAL A 142 -10.90 -14.14 29.24
C VAL A 142 -9.54 -14.83 29.13
N VAL A 143 -9.14 -15.19 27.92
CA VAL A 143 -7.93 -16.00 27.67
C VAL A 143 -6.67 -15.15 27.57
N ASP A 144 -6.78 -14.02 26.89
CA ASP A 144 -5.69 -13.03 26.76
C ASP A 144 -5.89 -11.92 27.79
N THR A 145 -4.85 -11.16 28.15
CA THR A 145 -5.00 -9.97 28.99
C THR A 145 -5.57 -8.79 28.17
N PRO A 146 -6.77 -8.26 28.49
CA PRO A 146 -7.41 -7.21 27.69
C PRO A 146 -6.56 -5.96 27.51
N GLU A 147 -5.88 -5.50 28.57
CA GLU A 147 -4.97 -4.35 28.52
C GLU A 147 -3.85 -4.54 27.49
N LEU A 148 -3.22 -5.72 27.50
CA LEU A 148 -2.12 -6.03 26.59
C LEU A 148 -2.60 -6.11 25.14
N VAL A 149 -3.80 -6.64 24.88
CA VAL A 149 -4.29 -6.81 23.50
C VAL A 149 -4.91 -5.54 22.95
N GLU A 150 -5.82 -4.91 23.70
CA GLU A 150 -6.69 -3.84 23.20
C GLU A 150 -6.05 -2.45 23.32
N TYR A 151 -5.08 -2.27 24.22
CA TYR A 151 -4.38 -1.00 24.40
C TYR A 151 -2.90 -1.08 24.04
N GLU A 152 -2.08 -1.80 24.81
CA GLU A 152 -0.63 -1.83 24.57
C GLU A 152 -0.30 -2.44 23.20
N GLY A 153 -1.01 -3.49 22.79
CA GLY A 153 -0.84 -4.10 21.47
C GLY A 153 -1.22 -3.18 20.31
N ILE A 154 -2.28 -2.39 20.47
CA ILE A 154 -2.67 -1.38 19.48
C ILE A 154 -1.64 -0.25 19.42
N LYS A 155 -1.15 0.21 20.57
CA LYS A 155 -0.10 1.22 20.67
C LYS A 155 1.20 0.76 20.01
N ASN A 156 1.62 -0.48 20.25
CA ASN A 156 2.77 -1.08 19.59
C ASN A 156 2.60 -1.13 18.06
N LEU A 157 1.41 -1.55 17.59
CA LEU A 157 1.09 -1.55 16.17
C LEU A 157 1.15 -0.12 15.59
N VAL A 158 0.49 0.84 16.22
CA VAL A 158 0.48 2.26 15.81
C VAL A 158 1.90 2.84 15.72
N GLN A 159 2.77 2.51 16.67
CA GLN A 159 4.16 2.96 16.67
C GLN A 159 4.92 2.46 15.44
N VAL A 160 4.78 1.18 15.09
CA VAL A 160 5.49 0.62 13.93
C VAL A 160 4.90 1.13 12.62
N ILE A 161 3.57 1.17 12.49
CA ILE A 161 2.92 1.58 11.22
C ILE A 161 3.13 3.07 10.93
N SER A 162 3.13 3.94 11.95
CA SER A 162 3.36 5.39 11.76
C SER A 162 4.77 5.76 11.30
N GLN A 163 5.73 4.87 11.51
CA GLN A 163 7.11 5.05 11.05
C GLN A 163 7.33 4.59 9.61
N HIS A 164 6.48 3.70 9.07
CA HIS A 164 6.73 3.00 7.81
C HIS A 164 5.65 3.21 6.74
N LEU A 165 4.42 3.59 7.11
CA LEU A 165 3.40 3.91 6.13
C LEU A 165 3.70 5.25 5.45
N PRO A 166 3.55 5.34 4.12
CA PRO A 166 3.72 6.60 3.40
C PRO A 166 2.71 7.62 3.90
N HIS A 167 3.07 8.91 3.91
CA HIS A 167 2.14 9.97 4.30
C HIS A 167 0.84 9.91 3.46
N GLY A 168 -0.29 10.27 4.08
CA GLY A 168 -1.58 10.26 3.39
C GLY A 168 -1.54 11.06 2.09
N GLY A 169 -2.09 10.49 1.01
CA GLY A 169 -2.07 11.11 -0.33
C GLY A 169 -0.77 10.88 -1.11
N GLU A 170 0.12 10.01 -0.63
CA GLU A 170 1.31 9.57 -1.35
C GLU A 170 1.30 8.07 -1.58
N GLN A 171 1.91 7.62 -2.67
CA GLN A 171 2.13 6.20 -2.93
C GLN A 171 3.58 5.98 -3.32
N MET A 172 4.26 5.18 -2.51
CA MET A 172 5.62 4.74 -2.82
C MET A 172 5.60 3.82 -4.04
N ILE A 173 6.39 4.16 -5.06
CA ILE A 173 6.51 3.36 -6.29
C ILE A 173 7.82 2.57 -6.24
N PHE A 174 8.92 3.24 -5.88
CA PHE A 174 10.22 2.63 -5.64
C PHE A 174 10.83 3.22 -4.36
N ASP A 175 10.98 2.39 -3.33
CA ASP A 175 11.83 2.67 -2.16
C ASP A 175 13.13 1.89 -2.33
N PHE A 176 14.23 2.60 -2.64
CA PHE A 176 15.52 1.95 -2.86
C PHE A 176 16.29 1.68 -1.56
N ALA A 177 15.79 2.15 -0.41
CA ALA A 177 16.29 1.77 0.91
C ALA A 177 15.73 0.41 1.34
N ASN A 178 14.51 0.08 0.93
CA ASN A 178 13.85 -1.21 1.20
C ASN A 178 13.22 -1.77 -0.09
N PRO A 179 14.04 -2.31 -1.02
CA PRO A 179 13.56 -2.73 -2.34
C PRO A 179 12.56 -3.89 -2.22
N SER A 180 11.40 -3.75 -2.86
CA SER A 180 10.34 -4.78 -2.90
C SER A 180 10.56 -5.84 -3.98
N SER A 181 11.43 -5.59 -4.96
CA SER A 181 11.77 -6.49 -6.06
C SER A 181 13.26 -6.40 -6.42
N ASP A 182 13.77 -7.37 -7.17
CA ASP A 182 15.11 -7.25 -7.72
C ASP A 182 15.17 -6.09 -8.72
N LEU A 183 16.02 -5.11 -8.42
CA LEU A 183 16.26 -3.93 -9.24
C LEU A 183 16.66 -4.33 -10.67
N GLN A 184 17.45 -5.39 -10.84
CA GLN A 184 17.93 -5.85 -12.14
C GLN A 184 16.85 -6.54 -12.97
N GLU A 185 15.84 -7.12 -12.33
CA GLU A 185 14.68 -7.68 -13.04
C GLU A 185 13.75 -6.56 -13.52
N THR A 186 13.70 -5.47 -12.76
CA THR A 186 12.76 -4.37 -13.00
C THR A 186 13.32 -3.31 -13.96
N TRP A 187 14.59 -2.92 -13.82
CA TRP A 187 15.19 -1.81 -14.59
C TRP A 187 16.28 -2.30 -15.56
N GLY A 188 16.22 -1.83 -16.81
CA GLY A 188 17.18 -2.18 -17.85
C GLY A 188 17.75 -0.96 -18.56
N ALA A 189 19.01 -1.06 -19.03
CA ALA A 189 19.66 -0.01 -19.79
C ALA A 189 19.13 0.08 -21.24
N ILE A 190 18.92 1.31 -21.69
CA ILE A 190 18.57 1.70 -23.06
C ILE A 190 19.48 2.87 -23.43
N ASP A 191 20.65 2.56 -23.97
CA ASP A 191 21.65 3.55 -24.37
C ASP A 191 21.61 3.79 -25.88
N ASP A 192 22.37 4.78 -26.35
CA ASP A 192 22.46 5.15 -27.77
C ASP A 192 23.02 4.06 -28.72
N VAL A 193 23.51 2.94 -28.18
CA VAL A 193 23.90 1.74 -28.95
C VAL A 193 22.75 1.24 -29.84
N VAL A 194 21.49 1.46 -29.45
CA VAL A 194 20.31 1.16 -30.28
C VAL A 194 20.26 1.96 -31.59
N MET A 195 21.03 3.05 -31.68
CA MET A 195 21.22 3.86 -32.88
C MET A 195 22.67 3.79 -33.42
N GLY A 196 23.51 2.90 -32.87
CA GLY A 196 24.91 2.74 -33.26
C GLY A 196 25.94 3.51 -32.43
N GLY A 197 25.50 4.20 -31.37
CA GLY A 197 26.35 4.90 -30.41
C GLY A 197 27.23 3.99 -29.56
N VAL A 198 27.98 4.58 -28.63
CA VAL A 198 28.92 3.88 -27.73
C VAL A 198 28.74 4.25 -26.25
N SER A 199 27.65 4.92 -25.90
CA SER A 199 27.34 5.20 -24.50
C SER A 199 26.98 3.89 -23.77
N GLN A 200 27.26 3.88 -22.48
CA GLN A 200 26.96 2.74 -21.63
C GLN A 200 26.47 3.21 -20.27
N SER A 201 25.36 2.66 -19.82
CA SER A 201 24.87 2.86 -18.47
C SER A 201 24.49 1.56 -17.76
N ARG A 202 24.28 1.69 -16.46
CA ARG A 202 23.72 0.65 -15.60
C ARG A 202 22.98 1.32 -14.44
N ILE A 203 22.09 0.56 -13.82
CA ILE A 203 21.53 0.87 -12.52
C ILE A 203 21.89 -0.25 -11.55
N ARG A 204 22.26 0.10 -10.32
CA ARG A 204 22.58 -0.86 -9.26
C ARG A 204 22.15 -0.33 -7.91
N LEU A 205 21.82 -1.22 -6.98
CA LEU A 205 21.57 -0.82 -5.60
C LEU A 205 22.90 -0.70 -4.85
N ALA A 206 23.10 0.39 -4.11
CA ALA A 206 24.21 0.58 -3.18
C ALA A 206 23.82 1.67 -2.16
N ASP A 207 24.27 1.52 -0.91
CA ASP A 207 24.07 2.50 0.16
C ASP A 207 22.60 2.94 0.33
N ASN A 208 21.66 1.99 0.26
CA ASN A 208 20.20 2.22 0.36
C ASN A 208 19.64 3.14 -0.76
N ARG A 209 20.30 3.18 -1.92
CA ARG A 209 19.91 3.98 -3.10
C ARG A 209 20.07 3.19 -4.39
N ALA A 210 19.35 3.61 -5.43
CA ALA A 210 19.64 3.19 -6.79
C ALA A 210 20.65 4.15 -7.42
N ILE A 211 21.76 3.63 -7.93
CA ILE A 211 22.80 4.39 -8.62
C ILE A 211 22.66 4.16 -10.12
N PHE A 212 22.12 5.15 -10.83
CA PHE A 212 22.15 5.23 -12.29
C PHE A 212 23.44 5.93 -12.74
N ALA A 213 24.37 5.17 -13.33
CA ALA A 213 25.68 5.68 -13.70
C ALA A 213 26.21 5.03 -14.97
N GLY A 214 27.15 5.71 -15.62
CA GLY A 214 27.68 5.26 -16.90
C GLY A 214 28.69 6.22 -17.49
N ILE A 215 29.01 5.98 -18.76
CA ILE A 215 29.79 6.88 -19.61
C ILE A 215 28.90 7.24 -20.79
N VAL A 216 28.67 8.53 -21.00
CA VAL A 216 27.97 9.04 -22.18
C VAL A 216 29.00 9.56 -23.19
N SER A 217 28.86 9.19 -24.46
CA SER A 217 29.74 9.63 -25.55
C SER A 217 28.92 10.24 -26.68
N THR A 218 29.49 11.19 -27.40
CA THR A 218 28.91 11.76 -28.63
C THR A 218 29.41 11.08 -29.90
N ASP A 219 30.28 10.07 -29.78
CA ASP A 219 30.78 9.31 -30.91
C ASP A 219 29.67 8.51 -31.60
N ASN A 220 29.82 8.27 -32.89
CA ASN A 220 28.86 7.52 -33.71
C ASN A 220 27.42 8.06 -33.67
N ASN A 221 27.26 9.38 -33.64
CA ASN A 221 25.96 10.06 -33.46
C ASN A 221 25.23 9.68 -32.16
N GLY A 222 25.99 9.22 -31.17
CA GLY A 222 25.50 8.98 -29.83
C GLY A 222 25.20 10.28 -29.07
N GLY A 223 25.04 10.12 -27.76
CA GLY A 223 24.86 11.23 -26.84
C GLY A 223 23.71 11.00 -25.87
N PHE A 224 23.30 9.76 -25.62
CA PHE A 224 22.40 9.49 -24.50
C PHE A 224 22.68 8.15 -23.83
N ALA A 225 22.38 8.14 -22.54
CA ALA A 225 22.43 6.99 -21.67
C ALA A 225 21.16 6.97 -20.83
N SER A 226 20.53 5.82 -20.67
CA SER A 226 19.23 5.75 -19.99
C SER A 226 18.95 4.38 -19.37
N VAL A 227 18.12 4.39 -18.32
CA VAL A 227 17.55 3.18 -17.71
C VAL A 227 16.04 3.30 -17.67
N ARG A 228 15.34 2.22 -17.98
CA ARG A 228 13.87 2.16 -18.04
C ARG A 228 13.36 0.89 -17.34
N THR A 229 12.23 1.00 -16.67
CA THR A 229 11.55 -0.17 -16.11
C THR A 229 11.02 -1.08 -17.22
N ARG A 230 10.88 -2.39 -16.96
CA ARG A 230 9.93 -3.21 -17.71
C ARG A 230 8.53 -2.61 -17.64
N ASN A 231 7.66 -3.02 -18.56
CA ASN A 231 6.28 -2.58 -18.50
C ASN A 231 5.60 -3.12 -17.24
N PHE A 232 4.96 -2.25 -16.47
CA PHE A 232 4.05 -2.64 -15.41
C PHE A 232 2.91 -3.45 -16.02
N THR A 233 2.64 -4.62 -15.42
CA THR A 233 1.58 -5.53 -15.87
C THR A 233 0.75 -5.98 -14.66
N PRO A 234 -0.49 -5.49 -14.49
CA PRO A 234 -1.18 -4.47 -15.30
C PRO A 234 -0.49 -3.09 -15.25
N PRO A 235 -0.80 -2.16 -16.17
CA PRO A 235 -0.31 -0.79 -16.06
C PRO A 235 -0.77 -0.17 -14.74
N MET A 236 0.05 0.72 -14.20
CA MET A 236 -0.19 1.38 -12.93
C MET A 236 -1.23 2.49 -13.09
N ASP A 237 -2.23 2.47 -12.21
CA ASP A 237 -3.22 3.54 -12.10
C ASP A 237 -2.75 4.57 -11.06
N LEU A 238 -2.39 5.75 -11.55
CA LEU A 238 -2.01 6.92 -10.76
C LEU A 238 -3.00 8.08 -10.95
N SER A 239 -4.21 7.81 -11.43
CA SER A 239 -5.22 8.84 -11.71
C SER A 239 -5.66 9.64 -10.49
N ASP A 240 -5.49 9.07 -9.29
CA ASP A 240 -5.78 9.75 -8.02
C ASP A 240 -4.73 10.80 -7.63
N TYR A 241 -3.56 10.85 -8.28
CA TYR A 241 -2.40 11.68 -7.90
C TYR A 241 -2.16 12.86 -8.84
N GLU A 242 -1.50 13.90 -8.33
CA GLU A 242 -1.17 15.11 -9.11
C GLU A 242 0.15 14.98 -9.89
N GLY A 243 1.07 14.12 -9.45
CA GLY A 243 2.38 13.98 -10.07
C GLY A 243 3.30 12.96 -9.41
N ILE A 244 4.56 12.97 -9.85
CA ILE A 244 5.66 12.12 -9.35
C ILE A 244 6.67 12.99 -8.59
N GLU A 245 7.15 12.49 -7.46
CA GLU A 245 8.27 13.06 -6.72
C GLU A 245 9.46 12.09 -6.73
N LEU A 246 10.63 12.60 -7.06
CA LEU A 246 11.90 11.89 -6.95
C LEU A 246 12.79 12.57 -5.91
N ARG A 247 13.50 11.77 -5.12
CA ARG A 247 14.57 12.26 -4.26
C ARG A 247 15.90 11.77 -4.79
N VAL A 248 16.75 12.70 -5.20
CA VAL A 248 17.97 12.38 -5.95
C VAL A 248 19.19 13.10 -5.39
N ILE A 249 20.36 12.53 -5.64
CA ILE A 249 21.67 13.19 -5.47
C ILE A 249 22.38 13.09 -6.82
N GLY A 250 22.60 14.22 -7.48
CA GLY A 250 23.17 14.26 -8.83
C GLY A 250 24.58 14.80 -8.87
N ASP A 251 25.15 14.79 -10.06
CA ASP A 251 26.51 15.22 -10.39
C ASP A 251 26.57 16.63 -11.00
N GLY A 252 25.49 17.40 -10.88
CA GLY A 252 25.38 18.74 -11.48
C GLY A 252 24.86 18.73 -12.92
N LYS A 253 24.64 17.56 -13.52
CA LYS A 253 24.06 17.45 -14.87
C LYS A 253 22.54 17.59 -14.85
N ARG A 254 21.99 17.84 -16.03
CA ARG A 254 20.55 17.90 -16.28
C ARG A 254 20.04 16.57 -16.82
N TYR A 255 19.04 16.01 -16.15
CA TYR A 255 18.46 14.70 -16.43
C TYR A 255 17.01 14.84 -16.88
N LYS A 256 16.47 13.75 -17.42
CA LYS A 256 15.07 13.62 -17.82
C LYS A 256 14.40 12.46 -17.09
N PHE A 257 13.22 12.72 -16.57
CA PHE A 257 12.25 11.69 -16.20
C PHE A 257 11.29 11.50 -17.38
N ILE A 258 11.04 10.24 -17.76
CA ILE A 258 10.14 9.88 -18.85
C ILE A 258 9.20 8.78 -18.37
N THR A 259 7.90 8.97 -18.58
CA THR A 259 6.88 7.94 -18.37
C THR A 259 6.11 7.64 -19.66
N ARG A 260 5.48 6.46 -19.78
CA ARG A 260 4.70 6.07 -20.97
C ARG A 260 3.33 5.56 -20.60
N CYS A 261 2.33 5.89 -21.42
CA CYS A 261 0.94 5.43 -21.29
C CYS A 261 0.57 4.29 -22.26
N GLU A 262 1.54 3.76 -23.00
CA GLU A 262 1.35 2.64 -23.92
C GLU A 262 2.37 1.54 -23.63
N GLY A 263 1.94 0.27 -23.77
CA GLY A 263 2.81 -0.90 -23.60
C GLY A 263 3.76 -1.18 -24.78
N LYS A 264 3.81 -0.31 -25.79
CA LYS A 264 4.68 -0.50 -26.95
C LYS A 264 6.15 -0.21 -26.59
N TRP A 265 7.08 -0.90 -27.25
CA TRP A 265 8.53 -0.71 -27.06
C TRP A 265 8.99 0.73 -27.32
N ASP A 266 8.53 1.29 -28.45
CA ASP A 266 8.78 2.65 -28.93
C ASP A 266 7.43 3.34 -29.11
N GLY A 267 7.35 4.63 -28.78
CA GLY A 267 6.10 5.38 -28.70
C GLY A 267 6.28 6.71 -27.97
N VAL A 268 5.19 7.46 -27.83
CA VAL A 268 5.20 8.76 -27.14
C VAL A 268 5.56 8.56 -25.67
N GLY A 269 6.60 9.26 -25.23
CA GLY A 269 6.98 9.39 -23.83
C GLY A 269 6.55 10.76 -23.30
N TYR A 270 6.16 10.83 -22.04
CA TYR A 270 5.83 12.06 -21.34
C TYR A 270 7.03 12.43 -20.49
N CYS A 271 7.67 13.55 -20.83
CA CYS A 271 9.02 13.88 -20.38
C CYS A 271 9.04 15.15 -19.54
N TYR A 272 9.92 15.17 -18.53
CA TYR A 272 10.23 16.33 -17.71
C TYR A 272 11.74 16.40 -17.49
N SER A 273 12.34 17.56 -17.77
CA SER A 273 13.79 17.78 -17.59
C SER A 273 14.03 18.52 -16.28
N PHE A 274 15.03 18.09 -15.49
CA PHE A 274 15.38 18.70 -14.21
C PHE A 274 16.90 18.80 -14.02
N ASP A 275 17.32 19.86 -13.36
CA ASP A 275 18.73 20.09 -13.01
C ASP A 275 19.07 19.45 -11.66
N THR A 276 20.31 19.02 -11.51
CA THR A 276 20.85 18.54 -10.24
C THR A 276 21.92 19.47 -9.71
N ILE A 277 22.19 19.39 -8.41
CA ILE A 277 23.30 20.08 -7.76
C ILE A 277 24.30 19.00 -7.34
N HIS A 278 25.58 19.20 -7.66
CA HIS A 278 26.64 18.23 -7.42
C HIS A 278 26.69 17.83 -5.93
N ASP A 279 26.53 16.53 -5.66
CA ASP A 279 26.53 15.90 -4.34
C ASP A 279 25.53 16.51 -3.33
N TYR A 280 24.46 17.13 -3.80
CA TYR A 280 23.41 17.70 -2.94
C TYR A 280 22.07 16.97 -3.12
N PRO A 281 21.41 16.54 -2.02
CA PRO A 281 20.07 15.96 -2.08
C PRO A 281 19.00 16.95 -2.57
N THR A 282 18.35 16.63 -3.67
CA THR A 282 17.30 17.43 -4.31
C THR A 282 16.00 16.64 -4.38
N THR A 283 14.89 17.28 -3.99
CA THR A 283 13.54 16.76 -4.24
C THR A 283 13.00 17.37 -5.52
N VAL A 284 12.74 16.53 -6.53
CA VAL A 284 12.19 16.93 -7.82
C VAL A 284 10.70 16.58 -7.84
N ARG A 285 9.84 17.60 -7.87
CA ARG A 285 8.39 17.42 -8.05
C ARG A 285 8.02 17.61 -9.51
N ILE A 286 7.35 16.62 -10.07
CA ILE A 286 6.95 16.53 -11.47
C ILE A 286 5.43 16.43 -11.55
N PRO A 287 4.71 17.57 -11.65
CA PRO A 287 3.27 17.55 -11.89
C PRO A 287 2.96 16.87 -13.22
N PHE A 288 1.92 16.04 -13.27
CA PHE A 288 1.53 15.35 -14.52
C PHE A 288 1.19 16.33 -15.64
N LYS A 289 0.60 17.48 -15.29
CA LYS A 289 0.27 18.57 -16.22
C LYS A 289 1.49 19.22 -16.88
N ASP A 290 2.67 19.10 -16.27
CA ASP A 290 3.92 19.72 -16.76
C ASP A 290 4.75 18.74 -17.62
N LEU A 291 4.29 17.49 -17.78
CA LEU A 291 4.95 16.53 -18.65
C LEU A 291 4.69 16.85 -20.12
N ILE A 292 5.77 16.89 -20.89
CA ILE A 292 5.75 17.20 -22.32
C ILE A 292 5.71 15.90 -23.12
N PRO A 293 4.70 15.67 -23.98
CA PRO A 293 4.66 14.50 -24.85
C PRO A 293 5.73 14.62 -25.93
N VAL A 294 6.62 13.63 -26.00
CA VAL A 294 7.76 13.59 -26.92
C VAL A 294 7.85 12.26 -27.63
N PHE A 295 8.22 12.31 -28.92
CA PHE A 295 8.62 11.15 -29.69
C PHE A 295 10.02 11.40 -30.27
N ARG A 296 11.01 10.61 -29.83
CA ARG A 296 12.42 10.75 -30.24
C ARG A 296 12.95 12.18 -30.11
N ALA A 297 12.77 12.74 -28.91
CA ALA A 297 13.15 14.12 -28.53
C ALA A 297 12.38 15.25 -29.24
N LYS A 298 11.43 14.96 -30.13
CA LYS A 298 10.53 15.97 -30.72
C LYS A 298 9.23 16.05 -29.96
N THR A 299 8.78 17.27 -29.66
CA THR A 299 7.49 17.52 -29.02
C THR A 299 6.35 17.12 -29.95
N VAL A 300 5.33 16.45 -29.40
CA VAL A 300 4.15 16.01 -30.13
C VAL A 300 2.96 16.89 -29.77
N GLN A 301 2.72 17.96 -30.55
CA GLN A 301 1.68 18.95 -30.21
C GLN A 301 0.25 18.41 -30.19
N GLU A 302 -0.04 17.38 -31.00
CA GLU A 302 -1.37 16.77 -31.11
C GLU A 302 -1.59 15.64 -30.09
N ALA A 303 -0.58 15.32 -29.26
CA ALA A 303 -0.74 14.29 -28.24
C ALA A 303 -1.67 14.77 -27.12
N SER A 304 -2.47 13.84 -26.60
CA SER A 304 -3.22 14.07 -25.37
C SER A 304 -2.29 14.32 -24.19
N GLN A 305 -2.85 14.86 -23.10
CA GLN A 305 -2.17 14.82 -21.80
C GLN A 305 -1.92 13.36 -21.35
N LEU A 306 -1.03 13.20 -20.37
CA LEU A 306 -0.73 11.92 -19.75
C LEU A 306 -2.02 11.24 -19.27
N ASP A 307 -2.28 10.01 -19.73
CA ASP A 307 -3.29 9.13 -19.14
C ASP A 307 -2.69 8.46 -17.88
N ALA A 308 -2.87 9.12 -16.73
CA ALA A 308 -2.35 8.65 -15.45
C ALA A 308 -2.98 7.32 -14.99
N ALA A 309 -4.12 6.91 -15.55
CA ALA A 309 -4.74 5.63 -15.21
C ALA A 309 -4.01 4.42 -15.83
N LYS A 310 -3.08 4.66 -16.77
CA LYS A 310 -2.39 3.61 -17.53
C LYS A 310 -0.90 3.87 -17.67
N VAL A 311 -0.20 4.06 -16.56
CA VAL A 311 1.26 4.21 -16.59
C VAL A 311 1.93 2.85 -16.80
N TYR A 312 2.64 2.68 -17.92
CA TYR A 312 3.29 1.43 -18.30
C TYR A 312 4.77 1.36 -17.91
N SER A 313 5.53 2.46 -17.94
CA SER A 313 6.95 2.41 -17.59
C SER A 313 7.47 3.75 -17.11
N MET A 314 8.58 3.71 -16.35
CA MET A 314 9.33 4.88 -15.91
C MET A 314 10.77 4.80 -16.40
N GLN A 315 11.37 5.93 -16.73
CA GLN A 315 12.69 6.02 -17.33
C GLN A 315 13.44 7.25 -16.83
N LEU A 316 14.74 7.07 -16.59
CA LEU A 316 15.69 8.14 -16.29
C LEU A 316 16.71 8.23 -17.42
N MET A 317 17.03 9.43 -17.88
CA MET A 317 17.91 9.63 -19.03
C MET A 317 18.83 10.83 -18.82
N LEU A 318 20.09 10.67 -19.21
CA LEU A 318 21.00 11.77 -19.54
C LEU A 318 21.13 11.82 -21.06
N SER A 319 20.91 12.99 -21.67
CA SER A 319 21.00 13.16 -23.12
C SER A 319 21.61 14.49 -23.52
N LYS A 320 22.34 14.50 -24.64
CA LYS A 320 22.92 15.67 -25.32
C LYS A 320 21.86 16.67 -25.74
N PHE A 321 20.71 16.19 -26.20
CA PHE A 321 19.63 17.02 -26.70
C PHE A 321 18.53 17.19 -25.65
N GLU A 322 17.97 18.38 -25.56
CA GLU A 322 16.67 18.69 -24.97
C GLU A 322 15.55 18.47 -26.00
N TYR A 323 14.41 19.12 -25.82
CA TYR A 323 13.28 19.06 -26.72
C TYR A 323 13.59 19.75 -28.05
N ASP A 324 13.04 19.21 -29.14
CA ASP A 324 13.03 19.81 -30.47
C ASP A 324 14.43 20.12 -31.05
N GLY A 325 15.44 19.37 -30.59
CA GLY A 325 16.82 19.46 -31.07
C GLY A 325 17.69 20.48 -30.34
N GLU A 326 17.15 21.17 -29.34
CA GLU A 326 17.92 22.05 -28.46
C GLU A 326 19.02 21.30 -27.73
N LEU A 327 20.13 21.97 -27.39
CA LEU A 327 21.22 21.36 -26.64
C LEU A 327 20.92 21.38 -25.14
N ASN A 328 21.26 20.29 -24.47
CA ASN A 328 21.24 20.24 -23.01
C ASN A 328 22.38 21.14 -22.47
N PRO A 329 22.06 22.22 -21.72
CA PRO A 329 23.05 23.20 -21.29
C PRO A 329 24.04 22.66 -20.25
N GLN A 330 23.71 21.55 -19.58
CA GLN A 330 24.54 20.91 -18.55
C GLN A 330 25.04 19.53 -19.02
N PHE A 331 25.10 19.29 -20.34
CA PHE A 331 25.62 18.05 -20.88
C PHE A 331 27.14 18.11 -21.09
N GLU A 332 27.81 17.04 -20.68
CA GLU A 332 29.23 16.82 -20.92
C GLU A 332 29.45 15.33 -21.21
N PRO A 333 30.16 14.96 -22.30
CA PRO A 333 30.60 13.60 -22.52
C PRO A 333 31.52 13.12 -21.39
N GLY A 334 31.41 11.86 -21.01
CA GLY A 334 32.21 11.26 -19.95
C GLY A 334 31.36 10.57 -18.88
N PRO A 335 31.92 10.37 -17.68
CA PRO A 335 31.22 9.70 -16.60
C PRO A 335 30.06 10.57 -16.09
N PHE A 336 28.98 9.90 -15.68
CA PHE A 336 27.87 10.54 -14.98
C PHE A 336 27.38 9.63 -13.84
N LYS A 337 26.72 10.24 -12.85
CA LYS A 337 26.11 9.54 -11.72
C LYS A 337 24.89 10.29 -11.19
N LEU A 338 23.77 9.59 -11.14
CA LEU A 338 22.56 9.99 -10.45
C LEU A 338 22.18 8.93 -9.42
N GLU A 339 22.19 9.30 -8.15
CA GLU A 339 21.66 8.46 -7.07
C GLU A 339 20.19 8.81 -6.83
N VAL A 340 19.35 7.80 -6.64
CA VAL A 340 17.92 7.94 -6.40
C VAL A 340 17.58 7.24 -5.08
N GLU A 341 17.04 7.99 -4.13
CA GLU A 341 16.58 7.47 -2.84
C GLU A 341 15.19 6.82 -3.00
N TYR A 342 14.26 7.54 -3.63
CA TYR A 342 12.93 7.02 -3.91
C TYR A 342 12.27 7.66 -5.13
N ILE A 343 11.22 7.00 -5.62
CA ILE A 343 10.24 7.53 -6.56
C ILE A 343 8.85 7.26 -5.96
N LYS A 344 8.03 8.31 -5.82
CA LYS A 344 6.65 8.19 -5.30
C LYS A 344 5.68 9.05 -6.11
N ALA A 345 4.40 8.70 -6.07
CA ALA A 345 3.32 9.60 -6.49
C ALA A 345 2.89 10.50 -5.32
N TYR A 346 2.50 11.74 -5.60
CA TYR A 346 2.07 12.72 -4.59
C TYR A 346 0.78 13.44 -4.99
N GLY A 347 0.17 14.15 -4.03
CA GLY A 347 -1.05 14.94 -4.27
C GLY A 347 -2.30 14.07 -4.40
N GLY A 348 -2.21 12.82 -3.95
CA GLY A 348 -3.32 11.89 -3.91
C GLY A 348 -4.39 12.30 -2.90
N GLN A 349 -5.62 11.83 -3.11
CA GLN A 349 -6.63 11.94 -2.07
C GLN A 349 -6.19 11.14 -0.83
N VAL A 350 -6.21 11.80 0.32
CA VAL A 350 -5.92 11.14 1.59
C VAL A 350 -7.00 10.10 1.88
N LYS A 351 -6.59 8.85 2.10
CA LYS A 351 -7.44 7.71 2.43
C LYS A 351 -7.04 7.15 3.79
N PRO A 352 -7.87 6.33 4.46
CA PRO A 352 -7.49 5.70 5.71
C PRO A 352 -6.27 4.78 5.55
N GLN A 353 -5.24 4.99 6.36
CA GLN A 353 -4.08 4.12 6.48
C GLN A 353 -4.32 2.96 7.45
N LEU A 354 -5.13 3.19 8.49
CA LEU A 354 -5.51 2.18 9.49
C LEU A 354 -7.03 2.05 9.61
N ILE A 355 -7.55 0.86 9.37
CA ILE A 355 -8.92 0.49 9.75
C ILE A 355 -8.85 -0.31 11.05
N GLN A 356 -9.46 0.19 12.12
CA GLN A 356 -9.56 -0.50 13.40
C GLN A 356 -10.96 -1.02 13.63
N ILE A 357 -11.08 -2.31 13.95
CA ILE A 357 -12.31 -2.88 14.49
C ILE A 357 -12.28 -2.77 16.01
N SER A 358 -13.16 -1.95 16.57
CA SER A 358 -13.38 -1.78 18.00
C SER A 358 -14.70 -2.47 18.40
N SER A 359 -15.50 -1.85 19.27
CA SER A 359 -16.81 -2.34 19.70
C SER A 359 -17.74 -1.18 19.97
N ALA A 360 -19.03 -1.33 19.64
CA ALA A 360 -20.04 -0.48 20.24
C ALA A 360 -20.09 -0.72 21.75
N GLY A 361 -20.42 0.32 22.50
CA GLY A 361 -20.48 0.36 23.96
C GLY A 361 -19.19 0.80 24.66
N VAL A 362 -18.10 1.11 23.95
CA VAL A 362 -16.79 1.38 24.60
C VAL A 362 -16.77 2.57 25.54
N THR A 363 -17.65 3.57 25.32
CA THR A 363 -17.75 4.74 26.20
C THR A 363 -18.76 4.55 27.32
N ARG A 364 -19.58 3.49 27.28
CA ARG A 364 -20.73 3.29 28.19
C ARG A 364 -20.36 2.86 29.62
N PRO A 365 -19.37 1.97 29.87
CA PRO A 365 -19.07 1.50 31.23
C PRO A 365 -18.84 2.63 32.24
N ASN A 366 -18.24 3.74 31.79
CA ASN A 366 -17.91 4.89 32.64
C ASN A 366 -18.76 6.12 32.35
N ARG A 367 -19.80 6.03 31.51
CA ARG A 367 -20.62 7.19 31.14
C ARG A 367 -21.56 7.56 32.29
N PRO A 368 -21.53 8.81 32.77
CA PRO A 368 -22.48 9.26 33.79
C PRO A 368 -23.94 9.12 33.33
N GLY A 369 -24.82 8.64 34.21
CA GLY A 369 -26.26 8.59 33.97
C GLY A 369 -26.77 7.37 33.18
N ILE A 370 -25.92 6.38 32.87
CA ILE A 370 -26.36 5.13 32.23
C ILE A 370 -26.94 4.17 33.28
N ASN A 371 -28.09 3.56 32.97
CA ASN A 371 -28.61 2.41 33.71
C ASN A 371 -27.95 1.11 33.19
N LEU A 372 -26.93 0.62 33.91
CA LEU A 372 -26.21 -0.59 33.53
C LEU A 372 -27.14 -1.81 33.32
N ALA A 373 -28.23 -1.96 34.08
CA ALA A 373 -29.10 -3.13 33.95
C ALA A 373 -29.75 -3.27 32.56
N GLU A 374 -29.93 -2.15 31.85
CA GLU A 374 -30.53 -2.08 30.51
C GLU A 374 -29.50 -2.13 29.38
N GLU A 375 -28.21 -2.19 29.71
CA GLU A 375 -27.13 -2.21 28.74
C GLU A 375 -26.85 -3.63 28.20
N PRO A 376 -26.23 -3.74 27.01
CA PRO A 376 -25.82 -5.03 26.47
C PRO A 376 -24.86 -5.78 27.43
N PRO A 377 -24.81 -7.12 27.36
CA PRO A 377 -23.98 -7.93 28.25
C PRO A 377 -22.51 -7.49 28.33
N ALA A 378 -21.90 -7.09 27.22
CA ALA A 378 -20.51 -6.64 27.18
C ALA A 378 -20.25 -5.39 28.04
N VAL A 379 -21.21 -4.46 28.10
CA VAL A 379 -21.12 -3.24 28.93
C VAL A 379 -21.37 -3.59 30.38
N ARG A 380 -22.42 -4.36 30.66
CA ARG A 380 -22.79 -4.82 32.00
C ARG A 380 -21.70 -5.60 32.72
N MET A 381 -21.00 -6.43 31.96
CA MET A 381 -19.99 -7.37 32.47
C MET A 381 -18.58 -6.87 32.21
N ASN A 382 -18.38 -5.62 31.83
CA ASN A 382 -17.07 -5.13 31.39
C ASN A 382 -15.97 -5.44 32.43
N ASP A 383 -16.22 -5.21 33.71
CA ASP A 383 -15.27 -5.50 34.79
C ASP A 383 -14.97 -7.01 34.92
N GLN A 384 -15.99 -7.86 34.80
CA GLN A 384 -15.84 -9.33 34.80
C GLN A 384 -15.09 -9.83 33.58
N LEU A 385 -15.16 -9.08 32.48
CA LEU A 385 -14.42 -9.33 31.25
C LEU A 385 -13.02 -8.68 31.28
N GLY A 386 -12.53 -8.23 32.44
CA GLY A 386 -11.20 -7.62 32.57
C GLY A 386 -11.08 -6.23 31.95
N GLY A 387 -12.20 -5.51 31.82
CA GLY A 387 -12.24 -4.14 31.30
C GLY A 387 -12.08 -4.04 29.78
N ILE A 388 -12.41 -5.07 29.00
CA ILE A 388 -12.21 -5.10 27.54
C ILE A 388 -12.67 -3.82 26.84
N LEU A 389 -13.85 -3.30 27.16
CA LEU A 389 -14.38 -2.08 26.53
C LEU A 389 -13.59 -0.84 26.94
N THR A 390 -13.12 -0.79 28.18
CA THR A 390 -12.25 0.27 28.71
C THR A 390 -10.92 0.30 27.97
N TRP A 391 -10.32 -0.86 27.74
CA TRP A 391 -9.04 -0.95 27.02
C TRP A 391 -9.19 -0.71 25.53
N LYS A 392 -10.30 -1.15 24.92
CA LYS A 392 -10.63 -0.78 23.54
C LYS A 392 -10.73 0.73 23.37
N LEU A 393 -11.37 1.44 24.30
CA LEU A 393 -11.44 2.91 24.25
C LEU A 393 -10.05 3.56 24.30
N ARG A 394 -9.16 3.08 25.19
CA ARG A 394 -7.77 3.56 25.24
C ARG A 394 -6.97 3.22 23.97
N GLY A 395 -7.22 2.05 23.37
CA GLY A 395 -6.65 1.69 22.08
C GLY A 395 -7.09 2.62 20.95
N GLU A 396 -8.37 3.02 20.95
CA GLU A 396 -8.88 4.03 20.02
C GLU A 396 -8.19 5.38 20.25
N GLU A 397 -8.02 5.83 21.50
CA GLU A 397 -7.30 7.06 21.83
C GLU A 397 -5.85 7.04 21.33
N ALA A 398 -5.15 5.91 21.46
CA ALA A 398 -3.81 5.74 20.91
C ALA A 398 -3.79 5.94 19.39
N ILE A 399 -4.80 5.44 18.67
CA ILE A 399 -4.96 5.66 17.23
C ILE A 399 -5.24 7.14 16.93
N ARG A 400 -6.19 7.79 17.63
CA ARG A 400 -6.54 9.20 17.40
C ARG A 400 -5.39 10.16 17.67
N SER A 401 -4.54 9.82 18.64
CA SER A 401 -3.35 10.60 19.00
C SER A 401 -2.16 10.39 18.07
N SER A 402 -2.28 9.48 17.10
CA SER A 402 -1.23 9.21 16.11
C SER A 402 -1.30 10.17 14.92
N ASN A 403 -0.24 10.19 14.11
CA ASN A 403 -0.22 10.94 12.84
C ASN A 403 -0.81 10.15 11.65
N LEU A 404 -1.52 9.06 11.93
CA LEU A 404 -2.13 8.23 10.89
C LEU A 404 -3.50 8.76 10.51
N THR A 405 -3.88 8.57 9.25
CA THR A 405 -5.28 8.64 8.86
C THR A 405 -5.95 7.31 9.16
N TYR A 406 -7.13 7.34 9.77
CA TYR A 406 -7.76 6.12 10.26
C TYR A 406 -9.28 6.06 10.06
N THR A 407 -9.84 4.88 10.24
CA THR A 407 -11.28 4.68 10.43
C THR A 407 -11.47 3.69 11.58
N ILE A 408 -12.18 4.08 12.62
CA ILE A 408 -12.51 3.22 13.77
C ILE A 408 -13.97 2.80 13.62
N ILE A 409 -14.17 1.51 13.37
CA ILE A 409 -15.48 0.90 13.24
C ILE A 409 -15.83 0.27 14.59
N ARG A 410 -17.00 0.61 15.14
CA ARG A 410 -17.54 0.03 16.38
C ARG A 410 -18.77 -0.84 16.05
N PRO A 411 -18.59 -2.11 15.67
CA PRO A 411 -19.74 -2.97 15.38
C PRO A 411 -20.62 -3.12 16.61
N CYS A 412 -21.94 -3.14 16.39
CA CYS A 412 -22.86 -3.74 17.35
C CYS A 412 -22.67 -5.27 17.41
N ALA A 413 -23.60 -6.03 18.01
CA ALA A 413 -23.38 -7.45 18.28
C ALA A 413 -23.12 -8.25 16.98
N LEU A 414 -21.95 -8.89 16.90
CA LEU A 414 -21.48 -9.59 15.71
C LEU A 414 -22.15 -10.95 15.50
N THR A 415 -22.69 -11.19 14.31
CA THR A 415 -23.36 -12.44 13.94
C THR A 415 -22.61 -13.22 12.85
N GLU A 416 -23.01 -14.48 12.60
CA GLU A 416 -22.55 -15.29 11.46
C GLU A 416 -23.59 -15.35 10.33
N GLN A 417 -24.65 -14.53 10.41
CA GLN A 417 -25.64 -14.46 9.35
C GLN A 417 -24.98 -13.92 8.05
N PRO A 418 -25.55 -14.21 6.87
CA PRO A 418 -25.12 -13.55 5.64
C PRO A 418 -25.17 -12.02 5.79
N GLY A 419 -24.22 -11.31 5.19
CA GLY A 419 -24.19 -9.84 5.16
C GLY A 419 -24.98 -9.30 3.97
N ASP A 420 -26.26 -9.63 3.86
CA ASP A 420 -27.14 -9.28 2.74
C ASP A 420 -28.00 -8.03 2.99
N LYS A 421 -27.82 -7.40 4.15
CA LYS A 421 -28.56 -6.21 4.58
C LYS A 421 -27.71 -4.96 4.50
N THR A 422 -28.37 -3.83 4.31
CA THR A 422 -27.72 -2.52 4.31
C THR A 422 -27.25 -2.15 5.72
N LEU A 423 -26.13 -1.44 5.80
CA LEU A 423 -25.57 -0.96 7.06
C LEU A 423 -26.08 0.43 7.41
N TYR A 424 -26.34 0.64 8.70
CA TYR A 424 -26.61 1.94 9.27
C TYR A 424 -25.53 2.29 10.29
N ALA A 425 -25.02 3.53 10.18
CA ALA A 425 -23.97 4.04 11.04
C ALA A 425 -24.46 5.26 11.82
N GLU A 426 -24.05 5.35 13.09
CA GLU A 426 -24.33 6.47 13.98
C GLU A 426 -23.06 6.84 14.77
N GLN A 427 -23.06 8.02 15.37
CA GLN A 427 -22.02 8.46 16.29
C GLN A 427 -22.65 8.87 17.61
N GLY A 428 -21.93 8.60 18.71
CA GLY A 428 -22.34 9.05 20.04
C GLY A 428 -22.42 7.93 21.06
N ASP A 429 -22.09 6.70 20.69
CA ASP A 429 -21.95 5.63 21.66
C ASP A 429 -23.17 4.72 21.74
N ASN A 430 -24.28 5.04 21.06
CA ASN A 430 -25.64 4.70 21.53
C ASN A 430 -26.33 3.63 20.70
N LEU A 431 -25.84 3.38 19.50
CA LEU A 431 -26.44 2.43 18.58
C LEU A 431 -26.53 1.03 19.20
N ARG A 432 -27.65 0.36 18.95
CA ARG A 432 -27.91 -1.02 19.36
C ARG A 432 -28.34 -1.82 18.14
N GLY A 433 -28.13 -3.12 18.18
CA GLY A 433 -28.49 -4.02 17.09
C GLY A 433 -27.47 -5.10 16.88
N GLN A 434 -27.49 -5.67 15.69
CA GLN A 434 -26.59 -6.73 15.29
C GLN A 434 -26.03 -6.42 13.91
N VAL A 435 -24.88 -7.01 13.56
CA VAL A 435 -24.27 -6.87 12.24
C VAL A 435 -23.47 -8.13 11.92
N SER A 436 -23.55 -8.60 10.67
CA SER A 436 -22.77 -9.74 10.22
C SER A 436 -21.27 -9.44 10.22
N ARG A 437 -20.46 -10.43 10.63
CA ARG A 437 -19.01 -10.38 10.43
C ARG A 437 -18.61 -10.23 8.95
N ASP A 438 -19.45 -10.73 8.03
CA ASP A 438 -19.21 -10.59 6.60
C ASP A 438 -19.42 -9.14 6.13
N ALA A 439 -20.47 -8.49 6.61
CA ALA A 439 -20.75 -7.08 6.31
C ALA A 439 -19.67 -6.15 6.90
N ILE A 440 -19.18 -6.43 8.12
CA ILE A 440 -18.03 -5.68 8.69
C ILE A 440 -16.77 -5.88 7.86
N ALA A 441 -16.50 -7.11 7.39
CA ALA A 441 -15.34 -7.35 6.53
C ALA A 441 -15.43 -6.56 5.22
N GLU A 442 -16.61 -6.48 4.61
CA GLU A 442 -16.84 -5.65 3.42
C GLU A 442 -16.65 -4.16 3.74
N LEU A 443 -17.25 -3.65 4.83
CA LEU A 443 -17.10 -2.27 5.26
C LEU A 443 -15.64 -1.87 5.46
N CYS A 444 -14.80 -2.75 6.05
CA CYS A 444 -13.37 -2.48 6.23
C CYS A 444 -12.66 -2.26 4.88
N ILE A 445 -12.97 -3.07 3.87
CA ILE A 445 -12.35 -3.00 2.54
C ILE A 445 -12.83 -1.76 1.77
N GLN A 446 -14.11 -1.40 1.93
CA GLN A 446 -14.69 -0.23 1.29
C GLN A 446 -14.12 1.07 1.89
N ALA A 447 -13.98 1.13 3.22
CA ALA A 447 -13.41 2.27 3.92
C ALA A 447 -11.99 2.63 3.44
N LEU A 448 -11.14 1.63 3.17
CA LEU A 448 -9.76 1.84 2.68
C LEU A 448 -9.67 2.72 1.42
N ASN A 449 -10.71 2.71 0.58
CA ASN A 449 -10.69 3.37 -0.72
C ASN A 449 -11.45 4.70 -0.73
N LEU A 450 -12.00 5.12 0.41
CA LEU A 450 -12.92 6.25 0.51
C LEU A 450 -12.29 7.40 1.31
N PRO A 451 -11.97 8.54 0.67
CA PRO A 451 -11.40 9.70 1.36
C PRO A 451 -12.31 10.24 2.48
N ASN A 452 -13.63 10.15 2.28
CA ASN A 452 -14.60 10.59 3.27
C ASN A 452 -14.73 9.63 4.48
N ALA A 453 -13.99 8.52 4.52
CA ALA A 453 -13.87 7.64 5.69
C ALA A 453 -12.73 8.05 6.64
N VAL A 454 -11.89 9.01 6.25
CA VAL A 454 -10.72 9.47 7.02
C VAL A 454 -11.14 10.12 8.34
N ASN A 455 -10.44 9.69 9.40
CA ASN A 455 -10.53 10.14 10.79
C ASN A 455 -11.94 10.05 11.34
N LYS A 456 -12.63 8.93 11.13
CA LYS A 456 -14.00 8.71 11.61
C LYS A 456 -14.08 7.57 12.61
N THR A 457 -14.68 7.84 13.76
CA THR A 457 -15.16 6.82 14.70
C THR A 457 -16.69 6.74 14.65
N PHE A 458 -17.26 5.55 14.46
CA PHE A 458 -18.71 5.37 14.40
C PHE A 458 -19.16 3.97 14.82
N GLU A 459 -20.39 3.86 15.32
CA GLU A 459 -21.08 2.59 15.56
C GLU A 459 -21.80 2.12 14.31
N VAL A 460 -21.92 0.80 14.12
CA VAL A 460 -22.61 0.23 12.95
C VAL A 460 -23.46 -1.00 13.29
N ASN A 461 -24.68 -1.04 12.75
CA ASN A 461 -25.57 -2.21 12.74
C ASN A 461 -26.10 -2.48 11.32
N GLU A 462 -26.78 -3.62 11.15
CA GLU A 462 -27.59 -3.90 9.96
C GLU A 462 -29.00 -3.34 10.14
N THR A 463 -29.55 -2.79 9.06
CA THR A 463 -30.98 -2.45 8.98
C THR A 463 -31.82 -3.70 8.67
N GLU A 464 -33.14 -3.54 8.55
CA GLU A 464 -34.02 -4.61 8.05
C GLU A 464 -34.03 -4.72 6.51
N GLN A 465 -33.45 -3.76 5.81
CA GLN A 465 -33.48 -3.69 4.35
C GLN A 465 -32.39 -4.55 3.72
N GLN A 466 -32.78 -5.40 2.76
CA GLN A 466 -31.83 -6.14 1.93
C GLN A 466 -31.24 -5.24 0.84
N GLY A 467 -29.97 -5.48 0.51
CA GLY A 467 -29.29 -4.82 -0.59
C GLY A 467 -27.91 -4.28 -0.24
N ASP A 468 -27.28 -3.65 -1.22
CA ASP A 468 -25.94 -3.08 -1.08
C ASP A 468 -25.97 -1.73 -0.35
N THR A 469 -25.00 -1.53 0.54
CA THR A 469 -24.86 -0.25 1.25
C THR A 469 -24.25 0.80 0.32
N ASN A 470 -24.83 2.01 0.29
CA ASN A 470 -24.20 3.16 -0.33
C ASN A 470 -23.06 3.68 0.56
N TRP A 471 -21.85 3.15 0.37
CA TRP A 471 -20.70 3.47 1.22
C TRP A 471 -20.36 4.96 1.25
N LYS A 472 -20.43 5.65 0.11
CA LYS A 472 -20.14 7.09 0.05
C LYS A 472 -21.11 7.90 0.89
N GLU A 473 -22.40 7.58 0.80
CA GLU A 473 -23.44 8.24 1.60
C GLU A 473 -23.31 7.92 3.08
N LEU A 474 -23.07 6.65 3.43
CA LEU A 474 -22.82 6.22 4.81
C LEU A 474 -21.72 7.07 5.45
N PHE A 475 -20.58 7.20 4.79
CA PHE A 475 -19.48 8.01 5.31
C PHE A 475 -19.76 9.52 5.27
N ASN A 476 -20.44 10.05 4.24
CA ASN A 476 -20.77 11.49 4.17
C ASN A 476 -21.63 11.98 5.34
N ASN A 477 -22.46 11.10 5.91
CA ASN A 477 -23.33 11.43 7.04
C ASN A 477 -22.60 11.43 8.39
N LEU A 478 -21.34 11.01 8.43
CA LEU A 478 -20.52 10.96 9.64
C LEU A 478 -19.59 12.17 9.72
N GLN A 479 -19.38 12.66 10.94
CA GLN A 479 -18.41 13.70 11.25
C GLN A 479 -17.02 13.09 11.50
N ALA A 480 -15.98 13.81 11.06
CA ALA A 480 -14.61 13.46 11.44
C ALA A 480 -14.40 13.71 12.95
N ASP A 481 -13.58 12.88 13.56
CA ASP A 481 -13.11 13.07 14.92
C ASP A 481 -12.39 14.42 15.02
N ASN A 482 -12.69 15.21 16.04
CA ASN A 482 -11.94 16.41 16.31
C ASN A 482 -10.54 16.01 16.78
N HIS A 483 -9.49 16.43 16.07
CA HIS A 483 -8.15 16.43 16.65
C HIS A 483 -8.15 17.43 17.80
N THR A 484 -8.44 16.98 19.01
CA THR A 484 -8.21 17.78 20.21
C THR A 484 -6.70 17.93 20.37
N SER A 485 -6.15 19.01 19.82
CA SER A 485 -4.90 19.63 20.27
C SER A 485 -5.08 20.39 21.60
N ASP A 486 -6.15 20.11 22.34
CA ASP A 486 -6.49 20.76 23.60
C ASP A 486 -6.33 19.78 24.75
N MET A 487 -5.09 19.45 25.07
CA MET A 487 -4.68 19.16 26.44
C MET A 487 -3.50 20.07 26.76
N ASN A 488 -3.82 21.33 27.08
CA ASN A 488 -2.94 22.25 27.82
C ASN A 488 -3.07 21.99 29.32
#